data_AF-A0A0D3RW19-F1
#
_entry.id   AF-A0A0D3RW19-F1
#
_cell.length_a   1.000
_cell.length_b   1.000
_cell.length_c   1.000
_cell.angle_alpha   90.00
_cell.angle_beta   90.00
_cell.angle_gamma   90.00
#
_symmetry.space_group_name_H-M   'P 1'
#
loop_
_entity.id
_entity.type
_entity.pdbx_description
1 polymer ?
#
loop_
_entity_poly.entity_id
_entity_poly.type
_entity_poly.pdbx_seq_one_letter_code
_entity_poly.pdbx_strand_id
1 'polypeptide(L)'
;MSGELREFGWTGATGNVPAAYLTGLLAGRRAAKHGVTSAVLDLGVQRPSVGGRLFAAAKGLVDGGLQVPHGEDVLPSADRIAGAHLGEERRKAIAAVKGKMEAGLP
;
A
#
# COMPACT_ATOMS: atom_id res chain seq x y z
N MET A 1 2.73 6.45 11.71
CA MET A 1 3.89 5.86 10.99
C MET A 1 3.60 4.38 10.76
N SER A 2 3.99 3.83 9.61
CA SER A 2 3.81 2.41 9.27
C SER A 2 4.86 1.51 9.97
N GLY A 3 4.87 1.52 11.31
CA GLY A 3 5.89 0.82 12.12
C GLY A 3 5.88 -0.69 11.93
N GLU A 4 4.70 -1.26 11.68
CA GLU A 4 4.47 -2.69 11.51
C GLU A 4 5.13 -3.29 10.26
N LEU A 5 5.42 -2.47 9.23
CA LEU A 5 6.16 -2.96 8.06
C LEU A 5 7.53 -3.55 8.44
N ARG A 6 8.11 -3.11 9.56
CA ARG A 6 9.40 -3.61 10.07
C ARG A 6 9.35 -5.10 10.40
N GLU A 7 8.21 -5.62 10.86
CA GLU A 7 8.02 -7.04 11.16
C GLU A 7 8.14 -7.91 9.92
N PHE A 8 7.79 -7.36 8.77
CA PHE A 8 7.91 -8.00 7.46
C PHE A 8 9.29 -7.76 6.80
N GLY A 9 10.23 -7.12 7.52
CA GLY A 9 11.59 -6.85 7.05
C GLY A 9 11.78 -5.52 6.32
N TRP A 10 10.85 -4.56 6.46
CA TRP A 10 11.03 -3.22 5.91
C TRP A 10 12.01 -2.39 6.75
N THR A 11 13.14 -2.03 6.14
CA THR A 11 14.17 -1.17 6.76
C THR A 11 14.20 0.25 6.21
N GLY A 12 13.34 0.56 5.23
CA GLY A 12 13.30 1.84 4.54
C GLY A 12 12.51 2.93 5.28
N ALA A 13 12.49 4.13 4.69
CA ALA A 13 11.64 5.22 5.16
C ALA A 13 10.15 4.85 5.03
N THR A 14 9.34 5.22 6.02
CA THR A 14 7.91 4.89 6.13
C THR A 14 6.98 5.98 5.59
N GLY A 15 7.55 7.10 5.14
CA GLY A 15 6.79 8.29 4.70
C GLY A 15 6.64 8.43 3.18
N ASN A 16 6.85 7.37 2.39
CA ASN A 16 6.84 7.40 0.92
C ASN A 16 5.66 6.61 0.31
N VAL A 17 5.53 6.69 -1.02
CA VAL A 17 4.44 6.03 -1.79
C VAL A 17 4.47 4.50 -1.64
N PRO A 18 5.60 3.80 -1.82
CA PRO A 18 5.65 2.36 -1.63
C PRO A 18 5.25 1.91 -0.21
N ALA A 19 5.73 2.61 0.83
CA ALA A 19 5.37 2.27 2.21
C ALA A 19 3.87 2.47 2.48
N ALA A 20 3.26 3.53 1.92
CA ALA A 20 1.81 3.74 2.02
C ALA A 20 1.02 2.63 1.31
N TYR A 21 1.46 2.19 0.13
CA TYR A 21 0.87 1.06 -0.58
C TYR A 21 0.94 -0.24 0.23
N LEU A 22 2.13 -0.60 0.75
CA LEU A 22 2.30 -1.81 1.56
C LEU A 22 1.45 -1.79 2.84
N THR A 23 1.31 -0.61 3.45
CA THR A 23 0.44 -0.42 4.62
C THR A 23 -1.03 -0.67 4.27
N GLY A 24 -1.49 -0.12 3.13
CA GLY A 24 -2.84 -0.36 2.61
C GLY A 24 -3.07 -1.84 2.28
N LEU A 25 -2.09 -2.51 1.66
CA LEU A 25 -2.14 -3.93 1.34
C LEU A 25 -2.32 -4.80 2.59
N LEU A 26 -1.54 -4.53 3.63
CA LEU A 26 -1.65 -5.24 4.91
C LEU A 26 -3.02 -5.00 5.56
N ALA A 27 -3.49 -3.76 5.59
CA ALA A 27 -4.80 -3.41 6.14
C ALA A 27 -5.94 -4.08 5.36
N GLY A 28 -5.88 -4.05 4.03
CA GLY A 28 -6.88 -4.66 3.15
C GLY A 28 -6.97 -6.18 3.37
N ARG A 29 -5.84 -6.86 3.41
CA ARG A 29 -5.80 -8.32 3.66
C ARG A 29 -6.41 -8.71 5.01
N ARG A 30 -6.11 -7.93 6.06
CA ARG A 30 -6.71 -8.16 7.39
C ARG A 30 -8.21 -7.93 7.37
N ALA A 31 -8.65 -6.82 6.78
CA ALA A 31 -10.07 -6.53 6.65
C ALA A 31 -10.80 -7.63 5.87
N ALA A 32 -10.23 -8.09 4.75
CA ALA A 32 -10.76 -9.21 3.97
C ALA A 32 -10.82 -10.52 4.80
N LYS A 33 -9.78 -10.82 5.60
CA LYS A 33 -9.79 -11.97 6.52
C LYS A 33 -10.93 -11.90 7.54
N HIS A 34 -11.30 -10.69 7.97
CA HIS A 34 -12.43 -10.45 8.86
C HIS A 34 -13.78 -10.32 8.13
N GLY A 35 -13.85 -10.64 6.83
CA GLY A 35 -15.10 -10.64 6.06
C GLY A 35 -15.53 -9.27 5.55
N VAL A 36 -14.68 -8.24 5.62
CA VAL A 36 -14.96 -6.93 5.04
C VAL A 36 -14.71 -6.97 3.54
N THR A 37 -15.73 -6.65 2.76
CA THR A 37 -15.70 -6.75 1.29
C THR A 37 -15.52 -5.40 0.58
N SER A 38 -15.93 -4.30 1.22
CA SER A 38 -15.88 -2.97 0.63
C SER A 38 -15.59 -1.89 1.66
N ALA A 39 -14.97 -0.78 1.22
CA ALA A 39 -14.74 0.39 2.06
C ALA A 39 -14.84 1.69 1.23
N VAL A 40 -15.13 2.80 1.91
CA VAL A 40 -15.03 4.14 1.34
C VAL A 40 -13.77 4.80 1.87
N LEU A 41 -12.99 5.40 0.97
CA LEU A 41 -11.76 6.09 1.34
C LEU A 41 -12.08 7.45 1.99
N ASP A 42 -11.77 7.57 3.28
CA ASP A 42 -11.80 8.85 4.01
C ASP A 42 -10.39 9.45 4.06
N LEU A 43 -10.24 10.68 3.55
CA LEU A 43 -8.97 11.42 3.52
C LEU A 43 -8.86 12.44 4.66
N GLY A 44 -9.93 12.67 5.42
CA GLY A 44 -10.06 13.75 6.38
C GLY A 44 -9.78 15.11 5.74
N VAL A 45 -8.94 15.92 6.40
CA VAL A 45 -8.56 17.28 5.96
C VAL A 45 -7.39 17.30 4.96
N GLN A 46 -6.93 16.14 4.50
CA GLN A 46 -5.79 16.06 3.59
C GLN A 46 -6.20 16.49 2.18
N ARG A 47 -5.30 17.20 1.49
CA ARG A 47 -5.50 17.54 0.07
C ARG A 47 -5.28 16.31 -0.81
N PRO A 48 -6.25 15.93 -1.67
CA PRO A 48 -6.04 14.84 -2.62
C PRO A 48 -4.98 15.24 -3.65
N SER A 49 -4.05 14.35 -3.91
CA SER A 49 -2.97 14.53 -4.88
C SER A 49 -2.84 13.25 -5.69
N VAL A 50 -3.02 13.36 -7.01
CA VAL A 50 -2.93 12.25 -7.98
C VAL A 50 -1.61 11.51 -7.81
N GLY A 51 -1.67 10.18 -7.70
CA GLY A 51 -0.50 9.34 -7.46
C GLY A 51 0.18 9.53 -6.10
N GLY A 52 -0.45 10.28 -5.20
CA GLY A 52 0.03 10.56 -3.86
C GLY A 52 -0.07 9.35 -2.92
N ARG A 53 0.44 9.52 -1.69
CA ARG A 53 0.50 8.45 -0.68
C ARG A 53 -0.88 7.91 -0.29
N LEU A 54 -1.91 8.77 -0.26
CA LEU A 54 -3.26 8.36 0.12
C LEU A 54 -3.88 7.44 -0.93
N PHE A 55 -3.73 7.78 -2.22
CA PHE A 55 -4.17 6.90 -3.31
C PHE A 55 -3.29 5.65 -3.45
N ALA A 56 -2.01 5.71 -3.05
CA ALA A 56 -1.19 4.51 -2.91
C ALA A 56 -1.75 3.55 -1.86
N ALA A 57 -2.17 4.06 -0.69
CA ALA A 57 -2.81 3.26 0.34
C ALA A 57 -4.16 2.69 -0.14
N ALA A 58 -4.95 3.49 -0.86
CA ALA A 58 -6.19 3.03 -1.49
C ALA A 58 -5.94 1.88 -2.48
N LYS A 59 -4.91 2.01 -3.34
CA LYS A 59 -4.50 0.91 -4.23
C LYS A 59 -4.07 -0.33 -3.46
N GLY A 60 -3.38 -0.15 -2.34
CA GLY A 60 -3.03 -1.24 -1.42
C GLY A 60 -4.27 -1.95 -0.89
N LEU A 61 -5.29 -1.23 -0.43
CA LEU A 61 -6.55 -1.81 0.06
C LEU A 61 -7.24 -2.65 -1.03
N VAL A 62 -7.28 -2.13 -2.27
CA VAL A 62 -7.85 -2.83 -3.42
C VAL A 62 -7.10 -4.12 -3.71
N ASP A 63 -5.78 -4.06 -3.80
CA ASP A 63 -4.93 -5.25 -4.01
C ASP A 63 -4.98 -6.22 -2.81
N GLY A 64 -5.37 -5.71 -1.64
CA GLY A 64 -5.60 -6.49 -0.43
C GLY A 64 -6.94 -7.22 -0.38
N GLY A 65 -7.81 -7.02 -1.38
CA GLY A 65 -9.08 -7.74 -1.53
C GLY A 65 -10.32 -6.94 -1.18
N LEU A 66 -10.22 -5.63 -0.94
CA LEU A 66 -11.37 -4.77 -0.70
C LEU A 66 -11.84 -4.08 -1.98
N GLN A 67 -13.14 -3.90 -2.12
CA GLN A 67 -13.71 -2.99 -3.10
C GLN A 67 -13.72 -1.57 -2.54
N VAL A 68 -12.94 -0.68 -3.15
CA VAL A 68 -12.91 0.75 -2.79
C VAL A 68 -13.29 1.56 -4.03
N PRO A 69 -14.33 2.41 -4.01
CA PRO A 69 -14.64 3.27 -5.15
C PRO A 69 -13.49 4.27 -5.42
N HIS A 70 -12.94 4.25 -6.63
CA HIS A 70 -11.84 5.14 -7.04
C HIS A 70 -11.82 5.34 -8.56
N GLY A 71 -11.15 6.40 -9.01
CA GLY A 71 -10.75 6.56 -10.41
C GLY A 71 -9.39 5.90 -10.65
N GLU A 72 -9.23 5.21 -11.78
CA GLU A 72 -7.94 4.58 -12.13
C GLU A 72 -6.83 5.62 -12.37
N ASP A 73 -7.20 6.81 -12.84
CA ASP A 73 -6.33 7.94 -13.14
C ASP A 73 -5.74 8.62 -11.90
N VAL A 74 -6.38 8.48 -10.74
CA VAL A 74 -5.88 9.05 -9.47
C VAL A 74 -4.81 8.17 -8.81
N LEU A 75 -4.71 6.91 -9.22
CA LEU A 75 -3.78 5.96 -8.63
C LEU A 75 -2.35 6.18 -9.11
N PRO A 76 -1.33 5.89 -8.27
CA PRO A 76 0.05 5.91 -8.72
C PRO A 76 0.32 4.78 -9.71
N SER A 77 1.22 5.01 -10.66
CA SER A 77 1.66 3.97 -11.59
C SER A 77 2.31 2.79 -10.85
N ALA A 78 2.27 1.60 -11.47
CA ALA A 78 2.91 0.41 -10.93
C ALA A 78 4.40 0.62 -10.64
N ASP A 79 5.13 1.33 -11.51
CA ASP A 79 6.54 1.69 -11.29
C ASP A 79 6.75 2.61 -10.09
N ARG A 80 5.82 3.55 -9.87
CA ARG A 80 5.87 4.43 -8.71
C ARG A 80 5.67 3.64 -7.42
N ILE A 81 4.73 2.69 -7.41
CA ILE A 81 4.46 1.77 -6.28
C ILE A 81 5.66 0.85 -6.04
N ALA A 82 6.25 0.30 -7.09
CA ALA A 82 7.42 -0.57 -7.03
C ALA A 82 8.70 0.18 -6.61
N GLY A 83 8.65 1.51 -6.47
CA GLY A 83 9.79 2.30 -6.03
C GLY A 83 10.87 2.47 -7.10
N ALA A 84 10.53 2.41 -8.39
CA ALA A 84 11.47 2.60 -9.51
C ALA A 84 12.34 3.86 -9.36
N HIS A 85 11.74 4.93 -8.84
CA HIS A 85 12.35 6.23 -8.59
C HIS A 85 13.29 6.27 -7.37
N LEU A 86 13.36 5.20 -6.57
CA LEU A 86 14.19 5.12 -5.35
C LEU A 86 15.45 4.27 -5.54
N GLY A 87 15.65 3.73 -6.75
CA GLY A 87 16.75 2.82 -7.08
C GLY A 87 16.38 1.34 -6.94
N GLU A 88 17.22 0.50 -7.52
CA GLU A 88 16.99 -0.94 -7.65
C GLU A 88 16.95 -1.66 -6.30
N GLU A 89 17.82 -1.30 -5.36
CA GLU A 89 17.89 -1.89 -4.03
C GLU A 89 16.57 -1.71 -3.27
N ARG A 90 15.97 -0.53 -3.36
CA ARG A 90 14.68 -0.27 -2.70
C ARG A 90 13.53 -0.98 -3.42
N ARG A 91 13.58 -1.09 -4.75
CA ARG A 91 12.61 -1.89 -5.52
C ARG A 91 12.64 -3.36 -5.08
N LYS A 92 13.82 -3.96 -4.93
CA LYS A 92 13.98 -5.33 -4.41
C LYS A 92 13.41 -5.48 -3.00
N ALA A 93 13.70 -4.53 -2.11
CA ALA A 93 13.16 -4.54 -0.74
C ALA A 93 11.62 -4.47 -0.72
N ILE A 94 11.01 -3.62 -1.56
CA ILE A 94 9.54 -3.51 -1.67
C ILE A 94 8.94 -4.83 -2.16
N ALA A 95 9.51 -5.44 -3.20
CA ALA A 95 9.05 -6.72 -3.73
C ALA A 95 9.18 -7.85 -2.68
N ALA A 96 10.28 -7.89 -1.94
CA ALA A 96 10.50 -8.87 -0.88
C ALA A 96 9.47 -8.74 0.26
N VAL A 97 9.20 -7.52 0.71
CA VAL A 97 8.20 -7.26 1.76
C VAL A 97 6.80 -7.59 1.26
N LYS A 98 6.45 -7.20 0.03
CA LYS A 98 5.18 -7.56 -0.60
C LYS A 98 5.01 -9.08 -0.65
N GLY A 99 6.01 -9.83 -1.14
CA GLY A 99 5.95 -11.29 -1.20
C GLY A 99 5.77 -11.95 0.18
N LYS A 100 6.44 -11.41 1.22
CA LYS A 100 6.25 -11.89 2.61
C LYS A 100 4.85 -11.62 3.14
N MET A 101 4.28 -10.45 2.88
CA MET A 101 2.89 -10.13 3.23
C MET A 101 1.91 -10.98 2.43
N GLU A 102 2.27 -11.34 1.20
CA GLU A 102 1.47 -12.19 0.32
C GLU A 102 1.40 -13.63 0.81
N ALA A 103 2.54 -14.19 1.23
CA ALA A 103 2.70 -15.54 1.74
C ALA A 103 2.35 -15.70 3.24
N GLY A 104 2.49 -14.62 4.02
CA GLY A 104 2.35 -14.61 5.47
C GLY A 104 1.23 -13.70 5.93
N LEU A 105 -0.02 -14.16 5.79
CA LEU A 105 -1.04 -13.79 6.77
C LEU A 105 -1.26 -15.03 7.65
N PRO A 106 -0.97 -14.97 8.97
CA PRO A 106 -1.60 -15.91 9.89
C PRO A 106 -3.12 -15.71 9.84
#